data_AF-A0A5Q4GQB1-F1
#
_entry.id   AF-A0A5Q4GQB1-F1
#
_cell.length_a   1.000
_cell.length_b   1.000
_cell.length_c   1.000
_cell.angle_alpha   90.00
_cell.angle_beta   90.00
_cell.angle_gamma   90.00
#
_symmetry.space_group_name_H-M   'P 1'
#
loop_
_entity.id
_entity.type
_entity.pdbx_description
1 polymer ?
#
loop_
_entity_poly.entity_id
_entity_poly.type
_entity_poly.pdbx_seq_one_letter_code
_entity_poly.pdbx_strand_id
1 'polypeptide(L)' 'RVNAPLTDAQLVAVRQCVPRGRPFGDEGWVESIVHRLGLESTMRPRGRQRVRPVPEQQIKEA' A
#
# COMPACT_ATOMS: atom_id res chain seq x y z
N ARG A 1 17.04 -19.11 10.44
CA ARG A 1 16.44 -20.40 10.02
C ARG A 1 15.71 -20.15 8.71
N VAL A 2 16.20 -20.67 7.59
CA VAL A 2 15.73 -20.28 6.24
C VAL A 2 14.48 -21.05 5.80
N ASN A 3 14.35 -22.32 6.21
CA ASN A 3 13.28 -23.22 5.78
C ASN A 3 12.21 -23.45 6.86
N ALA A 4 12.02 -22.49 7.78
CA ALA A 4 10.93 -22.57 8.74
C ALA A 4 9.62 -22.09 8.10
N PRO A 5 8.47 -22.67 8.47
CA PRO A 5 7.19 -22.12 8.05
C PRO A 5 7.03 -20.70 8.60
N LEU A 6 6.36 -19.85 7.82
CA LEU A 6 5.97 -18.51 8.24
C LEU A 6 4.87 -18.59 9.30
N THR A 7 4.83 -17.61 10.19
CA THR A 7 3.70 -17.44 11.11
C THR A 7 2.46 -16.93 10.36
N ASP A 8 1.28 -17.10 10.95
CA ASP A 8 0.03 -16.62 10.35
C ASP A 8 0.05 -15.11 10.05
N ALA A 9 0.62 -14.31 10.95
CA ALA A 9 0.77 -12.87 10.76
C ALA A 9 1.66 -12.54 9.54
N GLN A 10 2.76 -13.28 9.36
CA GLN A 10 3.64 -13.12 8.21
C GLN A 10 2.95 -13.57 6.92
N LEU A 11 2.18 -14.66 6.95
CA LEU A 11 1.39 -15.12 5.80
C LEU A 11 0.35 -14.06 5.38
N VAL A 12 -0.35 -13.46 6.35
CA VAL A 12 -1.28 -12.36 6.09
C VAL A 12 -0.57 -11.18 5.44
N ALA A 13 0.59 -10.78 5.96
CA ALA A 13 1.37 -9.68 5.40
C ALA A 13 1.81 -9.97 3.95
N VAL A 14 2.32 -11.18 3.67
CA VAL A 14 2.69 -11.61 2.31
C VAL A 14 1.50 -11.63 1.37
N ARG A 15 0.35 -12.19 1.81
CA ARG A 15 -0.88 -12.24 1.01
C ARG A 15 -1.40 -10.85 0.65
N GLN A 16 -1.18 -9.86 1.50
CA GLN A 16 -1.51 -8.48 1.17
C GLN A 16 -0.49 -7.84 0.21
N CYS A 17 0.77 -8.30 0.19
CA CYS A 17 1.79 -7.77 -0.72
C CYS A 17 1.58 -8.19 -2.18
N VAL A 18 1.20 -9.47 -2.38
CA VAL A 18 1.08 -10.10 -3.70
C VAL A 18 0.14 -9.37 -4.68
N PRO A 19 -1.10 -8.95 -4.31
CA PRO A 19 -2.07 -8.37 -5.25
C PRO A 19 -1.61 -7.08 -5.96
N ARG A 20 -0.65 -6.37 -5.38
CA ARG A 20 -0.10 -5.10 -5.88
C ARG A 20 1.33 -5.20 -6.36
N GLY A 21 2.00 -6.33 -6.09
CA GLY A 21 3.45 -6.44 -6.26
C GLY A 21 4.24 -5.50 -5.36
N ARG A 22 3.72 -5.16 -4.17
CA ARG A 22 4.48 -4.33 -3.22
C ARG A 22 5.59 -5.17 -2.56
N PRO A 23 6.76 -4.59 -2.25
CA PRO A 23 7.83 -5.29 -1.54
C PRO A 23 7.38 -5.79 -0.15
N PHE A 24 7.98 -6.88 0.32
CA PHE A 24 7.76 -7.45 1.66
C PHE A 24 9.07 -7.42 2.44
N GLY A 25 9.07 -6.83 3.63
CA GLY A 25 10.26 -6.71 4.46
C GLY A 25 10.11 -5.61 5.50
N ASP A 26 11.24 -5.19 6.04
CA ASP A 26 11.34 -4.03 6.94
C ASP A 26 10.91 -2.73 6.23
N GLU A 27 10.24 -1.83 6.95
CA GLU A 27 9.70 -0.59 6.37
C GLU A 27 10.78 0.27 5.72
N GLY A 28 11.96 0.41 6.34
CA GLY A 28 13.06 1.20 5.76
C GLY A 28 13.61 0.56 4.49
N TRP A 29 13.69 -0.77 4.45
CA TRP A 29 14.06 -1.47 3.22
C TRP A 29 13.00 -1.33 2.13
N VAL A 30 11.72 -1.47 2.47
CA VAL A 30 10.61 -1.31 1.53
C VAL A 30 10.63 0.09 0.94
N GLU A 31 10.75 1.15 1.74
CA GLU A 31 10.81 2.53 1.27
C GLU A 31 11.98 2.75 0.31
N SER A 32 13.17 2.24 0.66
CA SER A 32 14.36 2.35 -0.18
C SER A 32 14.19 1.69 -1.55
N ILE A 33 13.57 0.50 -1.60
CA ILE A 33 13.34 -0.27 -2.83
C ILE A 33 12.22 0.33 -3.64
N VAL A 34 11.16 0.79 -2.98
CA VAL A 34 10.03 1.47 -3.61
C VAL A 34 10.53 2.70 -4.37
N HIS A 35 11.37 3.52 -3.74
CA HIS A 35 11.93 4.71 -4.38
C HIS A 35 12.92 4.35 -5.49
N ARG A 36 13.85 3.41 -5.23
CA ARG A 36 14.88 3.02 -6.20
C ARG A 36 14.31 2.40 -7.48
N LEU A 37 13.20 1.66 -7.37
CA LEU A 37 12.60 0.95 -8.50
C LEU A 37 11.35 1.64 -9.08
N GLY A 38 10.94 2.80 -8.55
CA GLY A 38 9.75 3.52 -9.02
C GLY A 38 8.44 2.76 -8.75
N LEU A 39 8.35 2.05 -7.62
CA LEU A 39 7.20 1.22 -7.26
C LEU A 39 6.21 1.95 -6.34
N GLU A 40 6.25 3.28 -6.25
CA GLU A 40 5.39 4.07 -5.35
C GLU A 40 3.90 3.86 -5.66
N SER A 41 3.60 3.58 -6.93
CA SER A 41 2.23 3.26 -7.36
C SER A 41 1.68 2.03 -6.64
N THR A 42 2.50 1.02 -6.33
CA THR A 42 2.11 -0.24 -5.67
C THR A 42 1.64 -0.04 -4.22
N MET A 43 2.12 1.02 -3.57
CA MET A 43 1.82 1.35 -2.16
C MET A 43 0.48 2.10 -1.99
N ARG A 44 -0.09 2.67 -3.06
CA ARG A 44 -1.35 3.42 -2.98
C ARG A 44 -2.57 2.51 -2.79
N PRO A 45 -3.69 2.97 -2.21
CA PRO A 45 -4.94 2.20 -2.13
C PRO A 45 -5.50 1.81 -3.51
N ARG A 46 -6.08 0.61 -3.62
CA ARG A 46 -6.74 0.10 -4.85
C ARG A 46 -8.01 0.88 -5.17
N GLY A 47 -8.29 1.03 -6.47
CA GLY A 47 -9.49 1.67 -6.99
C GLY A 47 -9.28 3.14 -7.36
N ARG A 48 -10.37 3.77 -7.80
CA ARG A 48 -10.39 5.20 -8.14
C ARG A 48 -10.11 6.02 -6.90
N GLN A 49 -9.19 6.97 -6.99
CA GLN A 49 -8.94 7.89 -5.90
C GLN A 49 -10.24 8.64 -5.55
N ARG A 50 -10.57 8.65 -4.25
CA ARG A 50 -11.76 9.36 -3.77
C ARG A 50 -11.59 10.84 -4.09
N VAL A 51 -12.59 11.42 -4.76
CA VAL A 51 -12.73 12.88 -4.83
C VAL A 51 -13.06 13.32 -3.42
N ARG A 52 -12.32 14.30 -2.88
CA ARG A 52 -12.66 14.87 -1.58
C ARG A 52 -14.06 15.46 -1.71
N PRO A 53 -15.02 15.13 -0.84
CA PRO A 53 -16.33 15.78 -0.91
C PRO A 53 -16.13 17.29 -0.75
N VAL A 54 -16.75 18.05 -1.64
CA VAL A 54 -16.79 19.51 -1.52
C VAL A 54 -17.55 19.84 -0.23
N PRO A 55 -17.06 20.76 0.62
CA PRO A 55 -17.80 21.18 1.81
C PRO A 55 -19.17 21.72 1.41
N GLU A 56 -20.23 21.26 2.10
CA GLU A 56 -21.63 21.56 1.81
C GLU A 56 -21.96 23.06 1.79
N GLN A 57 -21.13 23.88 2.47
CA GLN A 57 -21.20 25.34 2.46
C GLN A 57 -21.02 25.93 1.06
N GLN A 58 -20.22 25.29 0.21
CA GLN A 58 -19.90 25.76 -1.14
C GLN A 58 -21.00 25.43 -2.17
N ILE A 59 -21.95 24.56 -1.84
CA ILE A 59 -23.08 24.18 -2.70
C ILE A 59 -24.24 25.17 -2.56
N LYS A 60 -24.35 25.86 -1.41
CA LYS A 60 -25.45 26.78 -1.10
C LYS A 60 -25.25 28.21 -1.61
N GLU A 61 -24.07 28.53 -2.14
CA GLU A 61 -23.68 29.87 -2.60
C GLU A 61 -23.69 30.00 -4.15
N ALA A 62 -24.14 28.96 -4.88
CA ALA A 62 -24.27 28.93 -6.33
C ALA A 62 -25.74 28.79 -6.76
#